data_AF-A0A926C9X0-F1
#
_entry.id   AF-A0A926C9X0-F1
#
_cell.length_a   1.000
_cell.length_b   1.000
_cell.length_c   1.000
_cell.angle_alpha   90.00
_cell.angle_beta   90.00
_cell.angle_gamma   90.00
#
_symmetry.space_group_name_H-M   'P 1'
#
loop_
_entity.id
_entity.type
_entity.pdbx_description
1 polymer ?
#
loop_
_entity_poly.entity_id
_entity_poly.type
_entity_poly.pdbx_seq_one_letter_code
_entity_poly.pdbx_strand_id
1 'polypeptide(L)' 'MITTSGQAGKIAAQAGVTHLVLTHFAPMSTTMLAALEADVQRDFAGPVTMGTDLLTLVV' A
#
# COMPACT_ATOMS: atom_id res chain seq x y z
N MET A 1 -4.69 -3.61 -16.21
CA MET A 1 -5.46 -4.05 -15.03
C MET A 1 -5.22 -2.99 -13.95
N ILE A 2 -6.25 -2.29 -13.48
CA ILE A 2 -6.11 -1.34 -12.36
C ILE A 2 -6.35 -2.16 -11.08
N THR A 3 -5.32 -2.35 -10.26
CA THR A 3 -5.43 -3.00 -8.95
C THR A 3 -6.06 -2.02 -7.97
N THR A 4 -7.13 -2.40 -7.26
CA THR A 4 -7.67 -1.58 -6.16
C THR A 4 -6.80 -1.71 -4.91
N SER A 5 -6.89 -0.76 -3.98
CA SER A 5 -6.19 -0.83 -2.68
C SER A 5 -6.44 -2.14 -1.95
N GLY A 6 -7.70 -2.54 -1.74
CA GLY A 6 -8.01 -3.82 -1.09
C GLY A 6 -7.45 -5.05 -1.83
N GLN A 7 -7.34 -5.02 -3.16
CA GLN A 7 -6.68 -6.11 -3.88
C GLN A 7 -5.19 -6.18 -3.56
N ALA A 8 -4.50 -5.05 -3.44
CA ALA A 8 -3.09 -5.02 -3.06
C ALA A 8 -2.86 -5.62 -1.66
N GLY A 9 -3.71 -5.30 -0.69
CA GLY A 9 -3.66 -5.89 0.66
C GLY A 9 -3.82 -7.41 0.64
N LYS A 10 -4.82 -7.92 -0.07
CA LYS A 10 -5.06 -9.37 -0.20
C LYS A 10 -3.89 -10.09 -0.86
N ILE A 11 -3.34 -9.51 -1.93
CA ILE A 11 -2.18 -10.08 -2.64
C ILE A 11 -0.97 -10.15 -1.71
N ALA A 12 -0.68 -9.08 -0.97
CA ALA A 12 0.45 -9.04 -0.04
C ALA A 12 0.32 -10.09 1.07
N ALA A 13 -0.87 -10.23 1.66
CA ALA A 13 -1.13 -11.24 2.67
C ALA A 13 -0.98 -12.67 2.12
N GLN A 14 -1.53 -12.94 0.93
CA GLN A 14 -1.41 -14.24 0.27
C GLN A 14 0.03 -14.57 -0.13
N ALA A 15 0.81 -13.57 -0.53
CA ALA A 15 2.22 -13.72 -0.88
C ALA A 15 3.14 -13.90 0.35
N GLY A 16 2.63 -13.64 1.56
CA GLY A 16 3.42 -13.76 2.79
C GLY A 16 4.59 -12.78 2.87
N VAL A 17 4.47 -11.60 2.22
CA VAL A 17 5.53 -10.59 2.28
C VAL A 17 5.63 -9.97 3.67
N THR A 18 6.83 -9.53 4.03
CA THR A 18 7.09 -8.92 5.34
C THR A 18 6.84 -7.41 5.35
N HIS A 19 6.76 -6.76 4.20
CA HIS A 19 6.54 -5.32 4.05
C HIS A 19 5.88 -5.03 2.69
N LEU A 20 4.85 -4.18 2.67
CA LEU A 20 4.18 -3.73 1.44
C LEU A 20 4.46 -2.24 1.18
N VAL A 21 4.94 -1.92 -0.02
CA VAL A 21 5.14 -0.53 -0.48
C VAL A 21 4.15 -0.23 -1.60
N LEU A 22 3.29 0.76 -1.39
CA LEU A 22 2.31 1.21 -2.38
C LEU A 22 2.89 2.36 -3.18
N THR A 23 2.71 2.35 -4.51
CA THR A 23 3.21 3.38 -5.43
C THR A 23 2.19 3.64 -6.55
N HIS A 24 2.52 4.53 -7.49
CA HIS A 24 1.71 4.80 -8.69
C HIS A 24 0.29 5.30 -8.35
N PHE A 25 0.22 6.29 -7.45
CA PHE A 25 -1.03 6.96 -7.10
C PHE A 25 -1.45 7.94 -8.19
N ALA A 26 -2.75 8.03 -8.46
CA ALA A 26 -3.29 9.23 -9.09
C ALA A 26 -3.08 10.45 -8.17
N PRO A 27 -3.17 11.70 -8.66
CA PRO A 27 -3.17 12.87 -7.80
C PRO A 27 -4.24 12.73 -6.71
N MET A 28 -3.81 12.58 -5.45
CA MET A 28 -4.66 12.31 -4.30
C MET A 28 -4.30 13.25 -3.16
N SER A 29 -5.30 13.65 -2.38
CA SER A 29 -5.05 14.35 -1.12
C SER A 29 -4.40 13.42 -0.09
N THR A 30 -3.79 14.00 0.94
CA THR A 30 -3.29 13.25 2.09
C THR A 30 -4.38 12.39 2.75
N THR A 31 -5.62 12.91 2.82
CA THR A 31 -6.77 12.16 3.35
C THR A 31 -7.16 10.96 2.50
N MET A 32 -7.04 11.05 1.17
CA MET A 32 -7.29 9.93 0.27
C MET A 32 -6.19 8.88 0.38
N LEU A 33 -4.92 9.29 0.51
CA LEU A 33 -3.80 8.36 0.72
C LEU A 33 -3.96 7.59 2.04
N ALA A 34 -4.38 8.27 3.12
CA ALA A 34 -4.67 7.62 4.40
C ALA A 34 -5.84 6.61 4.30
N ALA A 35 -6.88 6.93 3.53
CA ALA A 35 -7.98 6.00 3.28
C ALA A 35 -7.52 4.76 2.48
N LEU A 36 -6.61 4.95 1.51
CA LEU A 36 -6.01 3.87 0.73
C LEU A 36 -5.19 2.91 1.62
N GLU A 37 -4.36 3.49 2.49
CA GLU A 37 -3.58 2.73 3.48
C GLU A 37 -4.49 1.94 4.41
N ALA A 38 -5.53 2.57 4.95
CA ALA A 38 -6.50 1.92 5.82
C ALA A 38 -7.23 0.77 5.11
N ASP A 39 -7.59 0.91 3.83
CA ASP A 39 -8.23 -0.14 3.05
C ASP A 39 -7.31 -1.35 2.83
N VAL A 40 -6.02 -1.12 2.56
CA VAL A 40 -5.00 -2.18 2.43
C VAL A 40 -4.79 -2.92 3.75
N GLN A 41 -4.73 -2.20 4.86
CA GLN A 41 -4.52 -2.76 6.19
C GLN A 41 -5.67 -3.64 6.69
N ARG A 42 -6.84 -3.62 6.03
CA ARG A 42 -7.94 -4.55 6.34
C ARG A 42 -7.57 -6.00 6.05
N ASP A 43 -6.74 -6.22 5.03
CA ASP A 43 -6.38 -7.55 4.56
C ASP A 43 -4.88 -7.86 4.79
N PHE A 44 -4.02 -6.85 4.96
CA PHE A 44 -2.59 -7.03 5.23
C PHE A 44 -2.18 -6.45 6.58
N ALA A 45 -1.77 -7.33 7.52
CA ALA A 45 -1.37 -6.95 8.87
C ALA A 45 0.10 -6.49 9.00
N GLY A 46 0.89 -6.57 7.93
CA GLY A 46 2.29 -6.15 7.94
C GLY A 46 2.47 -4.64 7.73
N PRO A 47 3.70 -4.13 7.88
CA PRO A 47 4.03 -2.74 7.61
C PRO A 47 3.67 -2.32 6.19
N VAL A 48 2.96 -1.19 6.07
CA VAL A 48 2.62 -0.55 4.79
C VAL A 48 3.37 0.77 4.70
N THR A 49 3.98 1.04 3.55
CA THR A 49 4.62 2.34 3.25
C THR A 49 4.02 2.95 2.00
N MET A 50 3.60 4.21 2.13
CA MET A 50 3.20 5.04 1.00
C MET A 50 4.46 5.59 0.32
N GLY A 51 4.80 5.03 -0.84
CA GLY A 51 5.99 5.42 -1.59
C GLY A 51 5.87 6.85 -2.12
N THR A 52 6.92 7.63 -1.91
CA THR A 52 7.08 8.96 -2.53
C THR A 52 8.34 8.97 -3.38
N ASP A 53 8.42 9.93 -4.30
CA ASP A 53 9.60 10.06 -5.17
C ASP A 53 10.87 10.17 -4.33
N LEU A 54 11.89 9.39 -4.70
CA LEU A 54 13.19 9.30 -4.02
C LEU A 54 13.14 8.71 -2.59
N LEU A 55 12.02 8.14 -2.16
CA LEU A 55 11.93 7.43 -0.88
C LEU A 55 12.91 6.26 -0.86
N THR A 56 13.72 6.19 0.21
CA THR A 56 14.64 5.08 0.46
C THR A 56 14.13 4.26 1.64
N LEU A 57 14.09 2.94 1.47
CA LEU A 57 13.72 1.98 2.51
C LEU A 57 14.92 1.13 2.86
N VAL A 58 15.09 0.86 4.15
CA VAL A 58 16.02 -0.14 4.67
C VAL A 58 15.16 -1.24 5.26
N VAL A 59 15.24 -2.43 4.67
CA VAL A 59 14.45 -3.62 5.01
C VAL A 59 15.34 -4.72 5.57
#